data_AF-A0A8T6M118-F1
#
_entry.id   AF-A0A8T6M118-F1
#
_cell.length_a   1.000
_cell.length_b   1.000
_cell.length_c   1.000
_cell.angle_alpha   90.00
_cell.angle_beta   90.00
_cell.angle_gamma   90.00
#
_symmetry.space_group_name_H-M   'P 1'
#
loop_
_entity.id
_entity.type
_entity.pdbx_description
1 polymer ?
#
loop_
_entity_poly.entity_id
_entity_poly.type
_entity_poly.pdbx_seq_one_letter_code
_entity_poly.pdbx_strand_id
1 'polypeptide(L)'
;MSKHRTIKKPDNLFSNVGVDDAFREDYKEIFETSKFKRELTNPILIEKAITHAKQEERGYENKNTIVLVHPFHFLNHKLDFSKYQKKLEFVLKNSYPDFSLVLYESYLDYLGKTAKLATQGCFDKIIFSKQDSGFPINEFELIYFNDKFVYVAGLYNGGCIGTTLTEITENSTSRKIRAIKDLILNDPAISKDKINPKKIYDRWSNKAKTTTLSDLFEDKYEMNF
;
A
#
# COMPACT_ATOMS: atom_id res chain seq x y z
N MET A 1 -40.35 -3.00 -27.57
CA MET A 1 -40.30 -2.25 -26.29
C MET A 1 -39.05 -2.67 -25.53
N SER A 2 -37.99 -1.88 -25.60
CA SER A 2 -36.68 -2.19 -25.01
C SER A 2 -36.64 -1.72 -23.55
N LYS A 3 -36.42 -2.64 -22.61
CA LYS A 3 -36.24 -2.32 -21.18
C LYS A 3 -34.80 -1.85 -20.96
N HIS A 4 -34.59 -0.55 -20.88
CA HIS A 4 -33.33 0.01 -20.39
C HIS A 4 -33.16 -0.33 -18.90
N ARG A 5 -32.17 -1.17 -18.59
CA ARG A 5 -31.67 -1.37 -17.23
C ARG A 5 -30.87 -0.13 -16.83
N THR A 6 -31.41 0.64 -15.90
CA THR A 6 -30.69 1.72 -15.23
C THR A 6 -29.60 1.11 -14.35
N ILE A 7 -28.34 1.32 -14.73
CA ILE A 7 -27.20 0.99 -13.88
C ILE A 7 -27.22 1.99 -12.72
N LYS A 8 -27.52 1.54 -11.50
CA LYS A 8 -27.34 2.36 -10.30
C LYS A 8 -25.86 2.71 -10.19
N LYS A 9 -25.55 4.01 -10.11
CA LYS A 9 -24.22 4.49 -9.70
C LYS A 9 -23.90 3.84 -8.34
N PRO A 10 -22.70 3.26 -8.15
CA PRO A 10 -22.30 2.78 -6.83
C PRO A 10 -22.34 3.96 -5.86
N ASP A 11 -23.03 3.77 -4.74
CA ASP A 11 -23.08 4.74 -3.65
C ASP A 11 -21.66 5.09 -3.21
N ASN A 12 -21.43 6.40 -3.03
CA ASN A 12 -20.16 7.05 -2.75
C ASN A 12 -19.31 6.30 -1.70
N LEU A 13 -18.22 5.68 -2.14
CA LEU A 13 -17.12 5.22 -1.26
C LEU A 13 -16.35 6.39 -0.59
N PHE A 14 -16.76 7.65 -0.84
CA PHE A 14 -16.06 8.86 -0.44
C PHE A 14 -16.86 9.81 0.49
N SER A 15 -18.11 9.50 0.84
CA SER A 15 -18.98 10.48 1.52
C SER A 15 -18.76 10.64 3.02
N ASN A 16 -18.11 9.70 3.70
CA ASN A 16 -18.07 9.67 5.18
C ASN A 16 -16.69 9.84 5.82
N VAL A 17 -15.70 10.29 5.05
CA VAL A 17 -14.35 10.45 5.56
C VAL A 17 -14.03 11.94 5.50
N GLY A 18 -14.34 12.68 6.58
CA GLY A 18 -14.10 14.13 6.68
C GLY A 18 -12.64 14.46 6.37
N VAL A 19 -12.39 14.90 5.15
CA VAL A 19 -11.11 15.51 4.74
C VAL A 19 -11.20 16.97 5.17
N ASP A 20 -10.07 17.57 5.54
CA ASP A 20 -9.98 19.02 5.64
C ASP A 20 -10.44 19.62 4.30
N ASP A 21 -11.48 20.47 4.33
CA ASP A 21 -12.11 20.98 3.12
C ASP A 21 -11.10 21.77 2.25
N ALA A 22 -10.06 22.35 2.87
CA ALA A 22 -8.97 23.02 2.17
C ALA A 22 -8.11 22.06 1.32
N PHE A 23 -7.78 20.88 1.85
CA PHE A 23 -7.04 19.85 1.09
C PHE A 23 -7.92 19.20 0.02
N ARG A 24 -9.24 19.20 0.20
CA ARG A 24 -10.18 18.67 -0.79
C ARG A 24 -10.38 19.60 -1.98
N GLU A 25 -10.51 20.91 -1.73
CA GLU A 25 -10.71 21.94 -2.77
C GLU A 25 -9.53 21.97 -3.75
N ASP A 26 -8.29 21.91 -3.25
CA ASP A 26 -7.06 21.91 -4.07
C ASP A 26 -6.97 20.73 -5.06
N TYR A 27 -7.68 19.63 -4.80
CA TYR A 27 -7.61 18.40 -5.61
C TYR A 27 -8.94 18.06 -6.30
N LYS A 28 -10.03 18.77 -6.02
CA LYS A 28 -11.36 18.50 -6.58
C LYS A 28 -11.40 18.66 -8.10
N GLU A 29 -10.66 19.63 -8.61
CA GLU A 29 -10.55 19.91 -10.06
C GLU A 29 -9.82 18.79 -10.83
N ILE A 30 -8.93 18.08 -10.13
CA ILE A 30 -8.10 16.99 -10.68
C ILE A 30 -8.93 15.70 -10.86
N PHE A 31 -9.88 15.43 -9.95
CA PHE A 31 -10.69 14.20 -9.99
C PHE A 31 -11.88 14.25 -10.97
N GLU A 32 -12.35 15.43 -11.37
CA GLU A 32 -13.60 15.56 -12.14
C GLU A 32 -13.42 15.65 -13.66
N THR A 33 -12.20 15.66 -14.21
CA THR A 33 -12.01 15.77 -15.66
C THR A 33 -11.12 14.68 -16.26
N SER A 34 -11.45 14.23 -17.48
CA SER A 34 -10.71 13.27 -18.33
C SER A 34 -9.30 13.75 -18.77
N LYS A 35 -8.77 14.79 -18.10
CA LYS A 35 -7.41 15.33 -18.17
C LYS A 35 -6.41 14.54 -17.31
N PHE A 36 -6.90 13.51 -16.60
CA PHE A 36 -6.20 12.64 -15.66
C PHE A 36 -4.91 11.98 -16.17
N LYS A 37 -4.59 12.00 -17.47
CA LYS A 37 -3.31 11.50 -18.01
C LYS A 37 -2.20 12.55 -18.17
N ARG A 38 -2.53 13.84 -18.27
CA ARG A 38 -1.54 14.92 -18.47
C ARG A 38 -1.09 15.57 -17.16
N GLU A 39 -1.83 15.37 -16.07
CA GLU A 39 -1.48 15.90 -14.74
C GLU A 39 -0.67 14.88 -13.88
N LEU A 40 -0.47 13.66 -14.38
CA LEU A 40 0.34 12.56 -13.81
C LEU A 40 1.86 12.84 -13.73
N THR A 41 2.27 14.05 -14.00
CA THR A 41 3.67 14.46 -13.95
C THR A 41 3.81 15.87 -13.42
N ASN A 42 2.79 16.42 -12.74
CA ASN A 42 2.89 17.76 -12.19
C ASN A 42 3.94 17.75 -11.05
N PRO A 43 5.14 18.32 -11.27
CA PRO A 43 6.23 18.22 -10.32
C PRO A 43 5.88 18.92 -9.00
N ILE A 44 5.03 19.95 -9.04
CA ILE A 44 4.59 20.70 -7.86
C ILE A 44 3.71 19.81 -6.97
N LEU A 45 2.81 19.01 -7.55
CA LEU A 45 1.95 18.11 -6.77
C LEU A 45 2.75 16.98 -6.14
N ILE A 46 3.73 16.44 -6.87
CA ILE A 46 4.63 15.41 -6.36
C ILE A 46 5.46 15.97 -5.20
N GLU A 47 6.03 17.17 -5.36
CA GLU A 47 6.80 17.84 -4.31
C GLU A 47 5.94 18.14 -3.07
N LYS A 48 4.72 18.63 -3.25
CA LYS A 48 3.77 18.84 -2.14
C LYS A 48 3.45 17.53 -1.41
N ALA A 49 3.19 16.45 -2.14
CA ALA A 49 2.91 15.14 -1.57
C ALA A 49 4.09 14.61 -0.73
N ILE A 50 5.30 14.67 -1.29
CA ILE A 50 6.54 14.28 -0.61
C ILE A 50 6.79 15.16 0.62
N THR A 51 6.54 16.46 0.52
CA THR A 51 6.72 17.40 1.64
C THR A 51 5.76 17.10 2.78
N HIS A 52 4.46 16.93 2.50
CA HIS A 52 3.46 16.55 3.49
C HIS A 52 3.83 15.21 4.15
N ALA A 53 4.20 14.21 3.36
CA ALA A 53 4.61 12.91 3.86
C ALA A 53 5.78 12.98 4.85
N LYS A 54 6.80 13.80 4.56
CA LYS A 54 7.94 14.00 5.44
C LYS A 54 7.59 14.72 6.74
N GLN A 55 6.61 15.63 6.70
CA GLN A 55 6.13 16.33 7.90
C GLN A 55 5.36 15.40 8.84
N GLU A 56 4.64 14.43 8.27
CA GLU A 56 3.85 13.45 9.03
C GLU A 56 4.64 12.16 9.37
N GLU A 57 5.88 12.02 8.91
CA GLU A 57 6.72 10.85 9.17
C GLU A 57 7.03 10.72 10.67
N ARG A 58 6.84 9.51 11.20
CA ARG A 58 7.10 9.19 12.60
C ARG A 58 8.39 8.37 12.66
N GLY A 59 9.38 8.87 13.39
CA GLY A 59 10.74 8.28 13.49
C GLY A 59 10.83 6.95 14.24
N TYR A 60 9.86 6.05 14.12
CA TYR A 60 9.91 4.74 14.75
C TYR A 60 10.88 3.82 14.00
N GLU A 61 11.97 3.46 14.67
CA GLU A 61 13.03 2.58 14.15
C GLU A 61 12.93 1.16 14.70
N ASN A 62 11.74 0.55 14.65
CA ASN A 62 11.59 -0.83 15.08
C ASN A 62 12.37 -1.79 14.19
N LYS A 63 12.87 -2.89 14.78
CA LYS A 63 13.62 -3.93 14.05
C LYS A 63 12.74 -4.73 13.09
N ASN A 64 11.43 -4.81 13.38
CA ASN A 64 10.46 -5.42 12.49
C ASN A 64 9.72 -4.33 11.74
N THR A 65 9.46 -4.55 10.45
CA THR A 65 8.77 -3.58 9.61
C THR A 65 7.75 -4.27 8.73
N ILE A 66 6.51 -3.79 8.76
CA ILE A 66 5.48 -4.16 7.81
C ILE A 66 5.53 -3.15 6.66
N VAL A 67 5.65 -3.64 5.43
CA VAL A 67 5.62 -2.81 4.22
C VAL A 67 4.34 -3.14 3.47
N LEU A 68 3.44 -2.16 3.35
CA LEU A 68 2.21 -2.30 2.58
C LEU A 68 2.39 -1.61 1.22
N VAL A 69 2.47 -2.41 0.16
CA VAL A 69 2.65 -1.95 -1.21
C VAL A 69 1.31 -1.67 -1.85
N HIS A 70 1.07 -0.42 -2.21
CA HIS A 70 -0.14 0.03 -2.88
C HIS A 70 -1.45 -0.47 -2.23
N PRO A 71 -1.62 -0.37 -0.89
CA PRO A 71 -2.73 -0.99 -0.19
C PRO A 71 -4.12 -0.50 -0.63
N PHE A 72 -4.19 0.70 -1.22
CA PHE A 72 -5.45 1.33 -1.67
C PHE A 72 -5.61 1.43 -3.18
N HIS A 73 -4.64 0.95 -3.95
CA HIS A 73 -4.63 1.15 -5.39
C HIS A 73 -5.90 0.63 -6.04
N PHE A 74 -6.58 1.49 -6.80
CA PHE A 74 -7.92 1.19 -7.28
C PHE A 74 -7.87 0.25 -8.50
N LEU A 75 -8.37 -0.98 -8.36
CA LEU A 75 -8.65 -1.83 -9.52
C LEU A 75 -10.14 -2.16 -9.63
N ASN A 76 -10.67 -2.02 -10.86
CA ASN A 76 -12.04 -2.31 -11.28
C ASN A 76 -12.40 -3.82 -11.30
N HIS A 77 -11.94 -4.62 -10.33
CA HIS A 77 -12.14 -6.06 -10.34
C HIS A 77 -13.30 -6.53 -9.44
N LYS A 78 -13.95 -7.63 -9.85
CA LYS A 78 -15.07 -8.29 -9.15
C LYS A 78 -14.61 -9.14 -7.96
N LEU A 79 -13.52 -8.75 -7.28
CA LEU A 79 -13.03 -9.48 -6.12
C LEU A 79 -13.79 -9.06 -4.87
N ASP A 80 -13.99 -9.97 -3.94
CA ASP A 80 -14.52 -9.65 -2.61
C ASP A 80 -13.41 -8.98 -1.78
N PHE A 81 -13.37 -7.65 -1.83
CA PHE A 81 -12.41 -6.83 -1.08
C PHE A 81 -12.74 -6.71 0.41
N SER A 82 -13.91 -7.14 0.86
CA SER A 82 -14.39 -6.84 2.22
C SER A 82 -13.46 -7.43 3.30
N LYS A 83 -13.00 -8.67 3.10
CA LYS A 83 -12.08 -9.34 4.03
C LYS A 83 -10.70 -8.69 4.04
N TYR A 84 -10.17 -8.33 2.87
CA TYR A 84 -8.90 -7.62 2.77
C TYR A 84 -8.99 -6.26 3.45
N GLN A 85 -10.05 -5.50 3.18
CA GLN A 85 -10.25 -4.17 3.75
C GLN A 85 -10.32 -4.23 5.29
N LYS A 86 -11.08 -5.17 5.86
CA LYS A 86 -11.13 -5.35 7.32
C LYS A 86 -9.74 -5.62 7.92
N LYS A 87 -8.96 -6.51 7.28
CA LYS A 87 -7.60 -6.84 7.70
C LYS A 87 -6.64 -5.66 7.59
N LEU A 88 -6.72 -4.91 6.49
CA LEU A 88 -5.93 -3.71 6.27
C LEU A 88 -6.28 -2.63 7.30
N GLU A 89 -7.56 -2.41 7.57
CA GLU A 89 -8.01 -1.45 8.59
C GLU A 89 -7.53 -1.82 9.98
N PHE A 90 -7.51 -3.10 10.35
CA PHE A 90 -6.91 -3.55 11.59
C PHE A 90 -5.41 -3.22 11.67
N VAL A 91 -4.65 -3.44 10.59
CA VAL A 91 -3.22 -3.08 10.58
C VAL A 91 -3.00 -1.56 10.65
N LEU A 92 -3.88 -0.75 10.07
CA LEU A 92 -3.70 0.70 10.08
C LEU A 92 -4.22 1.39 11.35
N LYS A 93 -5.24 0.84 12.01
CA LYS A 93 -5.90 1.47 13.16
C LYS A 93 -5.27 1.10 14.51
N ASN A 94 -4.50 0.01 14.55
CA ASN A 94 -3.85 -0.44 15.78
C ASN A 94 -2.39 0.02 15.81
N SER A 95 -1.89 0.28 17.02
CA SER A 95 -0.47 0.54 17.26
C SER A 95 0.24 -0.77 17.60
N TYR A 96 1.38 -0.99 16.98
CA TYR A 96 2.21 -2.17 17.20
C TYR A 96 3.60 -1.74 17.67
N PRO A 97 3.85 -1.60 18.99
CA PRO A 97 5.13 -1.12 19.52
C PRO A 97 6.36 -1.87 18.99
N ASP A 98 6.22 -3.13 18.57
CA ASP A 98 7.31 -3.96 18.05
C ASP A 98 7.54 -3.85 16.54
N PHE A 99 6.67 -3.13 15.81
CA PHE A 99 6.68 -3.04 14.35
C PHE A 99 6.65 -1.58 13.90
N SER A 100 7.40 -1.27 12.85
CA SER A 100 7.16 -0.06 12.07
C SER A 100 6.21 -0.40 10.92
N LEU A 101 5.30 0.50 10.58
CA LEU A 101 4.44 0.38 9.41
C LEU A 101 4.88 1.37 8.33
N VAL A 102 5.29 0.82 7.19
CA VAL A 102 5.70 1.59 6.02
C VAL A 102 4.71 1.39 4.90
N LEU A 103 4.24 2.48 4.31
CA LEU A 103 3.47 2.43 3.08
C LEU A 103 4.39 2.64 1.88
N TYR A 104 4.19 1.85 0.84
CA TYR A 104 4.91 1.98 -0.42
C TYR A 104 3.89 2.36 -1.49
N GLU A 105 3.85 3.64 -1.85
CA GLU A 105 2.70 4.20 -2.58
C GLU A 105 3.09 5.08 -3.75
N SER A 106 2.21 5.12 -4.75
CA SER A 106 2.32 6.11 -5.81
C SER A 106 1.87 7.47 -5.24
N TYR A 107 2.37 8.57 -5.81
CA TYR A 107 1.92 9.89 -5.36
C TYR A 107 0.40 10.08 -5.60
N LEU A 108 -0.20 9.41 -6.58
CA LEU A 108 -1.66 9.49 -6.81
C LEU A 108 -2.47 8.79 -5.72
N ASP A 109 -2.08 7.56 -5.39
CA ASP A 109 -2.72 6.81 -4.32
C ASP A 109 -2.54 7.55 -2.99
N TYR A 110 -1.40 8.23 -2.84
CA TYR A 110 -1.13 9.07 -1.69
C TYR A 110 -2.11 10.24 -1.54
N LEU A 111 -2.28 11.03 -2.60
CA LEU A 111 -3.16 12.19 -2.64
C LEU A 111 -4.63 11.83 -2.38
N GLY A 112 -5.01 10.57 -2.56
CA GLY A 112 -6.29 10.03 -2.15
C GLY A 112 -6.38 9.77 -0.65
N LYS A 113 -6.42 8.49 -0.27
CA LYS A 113 -6.73 8.07 1.12
C LYS A 113 -5.53 8.18 2.06
N THR A 114 -4.31 8.03 1.54
CA THR A 114 -3.12 7.86 2.37
C THR A 114 -2.68 9.16 3.03
N ALA A 115 -2.82 10.32 2.38
CA ALA A 115 -2.49 11.61 2.99
C ALA A 115 -3.24 11.82 4.31
N LYS A 116 -4.54 11.49 4.34
CA LYS A 116 -5.33 11.56 5.58
C LYS A 116 -4.84 10.58 6.65
N LEU A 117 -4.48 9.36 6.26
CA LEU A 117 -3.95 8.36 7.19
C LEU A 117 -2.59 8.80 7.76
N ALA A 118 -1.81 9.59 7.01
CA ALA A 118 -0.57 10.19 7.48
C ALA A 118 -0.85 11.18 8.62
N THR A 119 -1.81 12.11 8.44
CA THR A 119 -2.21 13.08 9.47
C THR A 119 -2.81 12.43 10.72
N GLN A 120 -3.45 11.28 10.56
CA GLN A 120 -3.92 10.45 11.69
C GLN A 120 -2.78 9.62 12.31
N GLY A 121 -1.63 9.61 11.65
CA GLY A 121 -0.54 8.64 11.69
C GLY A 121 -0.95 7.24 12.05
N CYS A 122 -1.66 6.66 11.10
CA CYS A 122 -1.93 5.24 11.02
C CYS A 122 -0.70 4.45 10.54
N PHE A 123 0.38 5.11 10.13
CA PHE A 123 1.63 4.50 9.69
C PHE A 123 2.82 5.40 10.05
N ASP A 124 4.03 4.85 9.96
CA ASP A 124 5.24 5.53 10.42
C ASP A 124 6.00 6.22 9.29
N LYS A 125 6.08 5.58 8.13
CA LYS A 125 6.80 6.12 6.97
C LYS A 125 6.07 5.81 5.67
N ILE A 126 6.25 6.68 4.68
CA ILE A 126 5.90 6.39 3.30
C ILE A 126 7.15 6.44 2.43
N ILE A 127 7.26 5.49 1.51
CA ILE A 127 8.24 5.51 0.43
C ILE A 127 7.46 5.65 -0.86
N PHE A 128 7.74 6.71 -1.62
CA PHE A 128 7.05 6.95 -2.87
C PHE A 128 7.61 6.08 -3.97
N SER A 129 6.72 5.49 -4.77
CA SER A 129 7.08 4.73 -5.95
C SER A 129 6.72 5.47 -7.25
N LYS A 130 7.40 5.09 -8.32
CA LYS A 130 6.93 5.37 -9.68
C LYS A 130 5.61 4.64 -9.92
N GLN A 131 4.69 5.31 -10.61
CA GLN A 131 3.33 4.82 -10.87
C GLN A 131 3.33 3.38 -11.42
N ASP A 132 2.51 2.52 -10.82
CA ASP A 132 2.22 1.14 -11.23
C ASP A 132 3.45 0.24 -11.45
N SER A 133 4.55 0.52 -10.74
CA SER A 133 5.84 -0.14 -11.03
C SER A 133 6.48 -0.83 -9.83
N GLY A 134 6.25 -0.33 -8.61
CA GLY A 134 6.95 -0.77 -7.40
C GLY A 134 8.39 -0.27 -7.26
N PHE A 135 8.92 0.52 -8.21
CA PHE A 135 10.24 1.16 -8.11
C PHE A 135 10.17 2.42 -7.23
N PRO A 136 11.15 2.67 -6.35
CA PRO A 136 11.17 3.89 -5.56
C PRO A 136 11.43 5.11 -6.45
N ILE A 137 10.91 6.27 -6.05
CA ILE A 137 11.34 7.56 -6.62
C ILE A 137 12.76 7.88 -6.13
N ASN A 138 13.05 7.61 -4.86
CA ASN A 138 14.35 7.81 -4.24
C ASN A 138 14.86 6.51 -3.62
N GLU A 139 15.79 5.84 -4.28
CA GLU A 139 16.39 4.58 -3.83
C GLU A 139 17.11 4.68 -2.48
N PHE A 140 17.64 5.86 -2.13
CA PHE A 140 18.30 6.08 -0.85
C PHE A 140 17.37 5.89 0.35
N GLU A 141 16.04 6.00 0.16
CA GLU A 141 15.07 5.73 1.23
C GLU A 141 15.03 4.25 1.62
N LEU A 142 15.51 3.34 0.75
CA LEU A 142 15.56 1.91 1.02
C LEU A 142 16.63 1.53 2.06
N ILE A 143 17.57 2.42 2.35
CA ILE A 143 18.52 2.30 3.48
C ILE A 143 17.76 2.14 4.80
N TYR A 144 16.53 2.67 4.90
CA TYR A 144 15.65 2.46 6.04
C TYR A 144 15.50 0.97 6.40
N PHE A 145 15.53 0.06 5.42
CA PHE A 145 15.34 -1.37 5.67
C PHE A 145 16.61 -2.10 6.11
N ASN A 146 17.76 -1.42 6.20
CA ASN A 146 19.02 -2.05 6.62
C ASN A 146 18.86 -2.78 7.96
N ASP A 147 19.29 -4.04 7.98
CA ASP A 147 19.28 -4.95 9.13
C ASP A 147 17.89 -5.20 9.77
N LYS A 148 16.81 -4.76 9.13
CA LYS A 148 15.42 -4.99 9.57
C LYS A 148 14.88 -6.34 9.13
N PHE A 149 13.90 -6.85 9.87
CA PHE A 149 13.01 -7.92 9.42
C PHE A 149 11.81 -7.31 8.69
N VAL A 150 11.72 -7.53 7.39
CA VAL A 150 10.67 -6.96 6.54
C VAL A 150 9.53 -7.95 6.33
N TYR A 151 8.30 -7.51 6.56
CA TYR A 151 7.06 -8.21 6.30
C TYR A 151 6.31 -7.47 5.20
N VAL A 152 6.39 -7.96 3.97
CA VAL A 152 5.73 -7.32 2.83
C VAL A 152 4.28 -7.79 2.69
N ALA A 153 3.40 -6.87 2.35
CA ALA A 153 2.05 -7.15 1.88
C ALA A 153 1.65 -6.08 0.86
N GLY A 154 0.44 -6.17 0.32
CA GLY A 154 -0.03 -5.20 -0.66
C GLY A 154 -1.27 -5.69 -1.37
N LEU A 155 -2.01 -4.79 -2.00
CA LEU A 155 -3.34 -5.12 -2.48
C LEU A 155 -3.35 -6.32 -3.42
N TYR A 156 -2.51 -6.30 -4.46
CA TYR A 156 -2.46 -7.36 -5.46
C TYR A 156 -1.13 -8.07 -5.52
N ASN A 157 -1.25 -9.38 -5.67
CA ASN A 157 -0.13 -10.23 -5.98
C ASN A 157 0.31 -10.02 -7.43
N GLY A 158 1.33 -9.20 -7.64
CA GLY A 158 1.78 -8.86 -8.99
C GLY A 158 3.08 -8.06 -9.02
N GLY A 159 3.30 -7.40 -10.16
CA GLY A 159 4.55 -6.72 -10.47
C GLY A 159 5.01 -5.76 -9.38
N CYS A 160 4.14 -4.91 -8.83
CA CYS A 160 4.55 -3.91 -7.84
C CYS A 160 5.15 -4.54 -6.58
N ILE A 161 4.50 -5.56 -5.98
CA ILE A 161 5.07 -6.27 -4.83
C ILE A 161 6.40 -6.92 -5.20
N GLY A 162 6.47 -7.56 -6.37
CA GLY A 162 7.69 -8.19 -6.87
C GLY A 162 8.84 -7.21 -7.01
N THR A 163 8.63 -6.10 -7.71
CA THR A 163 9.62 -5.03 -7.87
C THR A 163 10.03 -4.44 -6.53
N THR A 164 9.08 -4.08 -5.66
CA THR A 164 9.44 -3.51 -4.35
C THR A 164 10.30 -4.47 -3.53
N LEU A 165 10.00 -5.77 -3.57
CA LEU A 165 10.84 -6.80 -2.94
C LEU A 165 12.25 -6.84 -3.54
N THR A 166 12.35 -6.78 -4.87
CA THR A 166 13.63 -6.68 -5.59
C THR A 166 14.45 -5.51 -5.10
N GLU A 167 13.86 -4.32 -5.15
CA GLU A 167 14.51 -3.07 -4.80
C GLU A 167 14.98 -3.06 -3.35
N ILE A 168 14.14 -3.52 -2.41
CA ILE A 168 14.54 -3.66 -1.00
C ILE A 168 15.71 -4.64 -0.85
N THR A 169 15.69 -5.77 -1.55
CA THR A 169 16.73 -6.80 -1.41
C THR A 169 18.07 -6.37 -2.01
N GLU A 170 18.03 -5.62 -3.11
CA GLU A 170 19.23 -5.16 -3.82
C GLU A 170 19.84 -3.91 -3.18
N ASN A 171 19.02 -3.01 -2.62
CA ASN A 171 19.46 -1.72 -2.10
C ASN A 171 19.43 -1.60 -0.57
N SER A 172 19.18 -2.69 0.15
CA SER A 172 19.31 -2.74 1.61
C SER A 172 20.10 -3.96 2.09
N THR A 173 20.60 -3.91 3.31
CA THR A 173 21.25 -5.06 3.96
C THR A 173 20.24 -6.07 4.51
N SER A 174 18.93 -5.83 4.40
CA SER A 174 17.92 -6.75 4.92
C SER A 174 18.02 -8.11 4.21
N ARG A 175 18.23 -9.16 5.01
CA ARG A 175 18.24 -10.56 4.54
C ARG A 175 17.01 -11.34 4.98
N LYS A 176 16.09 -10.72 5.72
CA LYS A 176 14.96 -11.38 6.38
C LYS A 176 13.66 -10.77 5.89
N ILE A 177 13.11 -11.35 4.83
CA ILE A 177 11.86 -10.88 4.24
C ILE A 177 10.81 -12.00 4.26
N ARG A 178 9.59 -11.67 4.70
CA ARG A 178 8.41 -12.56 4.69
C ARG A 178 7.22 -11.86 4.04
N ALA A 179 6.33 -12.62 3.43
CA ALA A 179 5.08 -12.09 2.89
C ALA A 179 3.90 -12.35 3.84
N ILE A 180 3.06 -11.34 4.10
CA ILE A 180 1.82 -11.47 4.87
C ILE A 180 0.70 -11.89 3.92
N LYS A 181 0.47 -13.20 3.78
CA LYS A 181 -0.43 -13.74 2.75
C LYS A 181 -1.89 -13.28 2.90
N ASP A 182 -2.28 -12.90 4.11
CA ASP A 182 -3.62 -12.41 4.45
C ASP A 182 -3.95 -11.03 3.88
N LEU A 183 -2.92 -10.26 3.54
CA LEU A 183 -2.98 -8.92 3.01
C LEU A 183 -2.44 -8.88 1.57
N ILE A 184 -2.65 -9.96 0.82
CA ILE A 184 -2.29 -10.07 -0.59
C ILE A 184 -3.47 -10.73 -1.34
N LEU A 185 -4.12 -9.99 -2.23
CA LEU A 185 -5.17 -10.54 -3.10
C LEU A 185 -4.55 -11.23 -4.30
N ASN A 186 -5.02 -12.44 -4.60
CA ASN A 186 -4.69 -13.13 -5.84
C ASN A 186 -5.79 -12.85 -6.85
N ASP A 187 -5.48 -12.15 -7.95
CA ASP A 187 -6.42 -12.03 -9.07
C ASP A 187 -6.48 -13.36 -9.85
N PRO A 188 -7.65 -14.03 -9.93
CA PRO A 188 -7.79 -15.25 -10.72
C PRO A 188 -7.52 -15.04 -12.23
N ALA A 189 -7.71 -13.83 -12.75
CA ALA A 189 -7.45 -13.47 -14.15
C ALA A 189 -5.95 -13.31 -14.45
N ILE A 190 -5.15 -12.90 -13.46
CA ILE A 190 -3.68 -12.83 -13.55
C ILE A 190 -3.11 -14.24 -13.32
N SER A 191 -3.46 -15.17 -14.21
CA SER A 191 -3.06 -16.58 -14.09
C SER A 191 -1.61 -16.85 -14.53
N LYS A 192 -1.01 -15.94 -15.32
CA LYS A 192 0.35 -16.07 -15.88
C LYS A 192 1.42 -15.47 -14.97
N ASP A 193 1.12 -14.33 -14.34
CA ASP A 193 1.98 -13.67 -13.34
C ASP A 193 1.48 -13.92 -11.92
N LYS A 194 0.95 -15.13 -11.67
CA LYS A 194 0.88 -15.64 -10.30
C LYS A 194 2.31 -15.67 -9.80
N ILE A 195 2.67 -14.64 -9.05
CA ILE A 195 3.48 -14.82 -7.88
C ILE A 195 2.75 -15.90 -7.07
N ASN A 196 3.06 -17.15 -7.30
CA ASN A 196 2.76 -18.18 -6.32
C ASN A 196 3.38 -17.67 -5.00
N PRO A 197 2.79 -17.93 -3.82
CA PRO A 197 3.52 -17.91 -2.56
C PRO A 197 5.01 -18.17 -2.79
N LYS A 198 5.17 -19.40 -3.31
CA LYS A 198 6.38 -20.07 -3.80
C LYS A 198 7.18 -19.40 -4.92
N LYS A 199 6.62 -18.52 -5.75
CA LYS A 199 7.32 -17.85 -6.87
C LYS A 199 7.83 -16.44 -6.53
N ILE A 200 7.30 -15.75 -5.50
CA ILE A 200 8.15 -14.79 -4.77
C ILE A 200 9.38 -15.56 -4.23
N TYR A 201 9.20 -16.83 -3.86
CA TYR A 201 10.21 -17.64 -3.16
C TYR A 201 11.34 -18.17 -4.04
N ASP A 202 11.09 -18.81 -5.19
CA ASP A 202 12.16 -19.54 -5.92
C ASP A 202 13.24 -18.66 -6.56
N ARG A 203 12.95 -17.40 -6.89
CA ARG A 203 13.91 -16.52 -7.60
C ARG A 203 14.73 -15.63 -6.66
N TRP A 204 14.31 -15.49 -5.39
CA TRP A 204 14.81 -14.43 -4.48
C TRP A 204 15.31 -14.94 -3.11
N SER A 205 14.99 -16.18 -2.73
CA SER A 205 15.79 -16.96 -1.76
C SER A 205 15.27 -18.39 -1.69
N ASN A 206 16.16 -19.37 -1.60
CA ASN A 206 15.83 -20.76 -1.28
C ASN A 206 15.06 -20.96 0.07
N LYS A 207 14.57 -19.90 0.74
CA LYS A 207 13.92 -19.93 2.07
C LYS A 207 12.92 -18.80 2.37
N ALA A 208 12.35 -18.08 1.39
CA ALA A 208 11.36 -17.06 1.74
C ALA A 208 10.07 -17.72 2.27
N LYS A 209 9.59 -17.24 3.44
CA LYS A 209 8.50 -17.84 4.22
C LYS A 209 7.26 -16.93 4.16
N THR A 210 6.07 -17.52 4.04
CA THR A 210 4.80 -16.81 4.32
C THR A 210 4.62 -16.64 5.83
N THR A 211 3.86 -15.63 6.22
CA THR A 211 3.24 -15.49 7.53
C THR A 211 1.77 -15.08 7.37
N THR A 212 0.97 -15.28 8.41
CA THR A 212 -0.37 -14.66 8.57
C THR A 212 -0.30 -13.43 9.45
N LEU A 213 -1.38 -12.63 9.50
CA LEU A 213 -1.54 -11.62 10.55
C LEU A 213 -1.66 -12.29 11.93
N SER A 214 -2.32 -13.45 11.99
CA SER A 214 -2.44 -14.27 13.18
C SER A 214 -1.06 -14.65 13.74
N ASP A 215 -0.18 -15.20 12.92
CA ASP A 215 1.19 -15.56 13.30
C ASP A 215 2.02 -14.34 13.81
N LEU A 216 1.66 -13.12 13.40
CA LEU A 216 2.35 -11.90 13.83
C LEU A 216 1.82 -11.34 15.15
N PHE A 217 0.54 -11.58 15.46
CA PHE A 217 -0.19 -10.82 16.48
C PHE A 217 -0.97 -11.65 17.51
N GLU A 218 -1.26 -12.94 17.28
CA GLU A 218 -2.18 -13.76 18.11
C GLU A 218 -1.81 -13.84 19.60
N ASP A 219 -0.52 -13.76 19.95
CA ASP A 219 -0.07 -13.78 21.35
C ASP A 219 -0.14 -12.40 22.04
N LYS A 220 -0.43 -11.33 21.30
CA LYS A 220 -0.25 -9.94 21.77
C LYS A 220 -1.44 -9.01 21.55
N TYR A 221 -2.35 -9.32 20.60
CA TYR A 221 -3.47 -8.44 20.23
C TYR A 221 -4.73 -9.25 19.93
N GLU A 222 -5.89 -8.85 20.50
CA GLU A 222 -7.17 -9.50 20.20
C GLU A 222 -7.58 -9.26 18.73
N MET A 223 -7.65 -10.34 17.97
CA MET A 223 -7.96 -10.34 16.53
C MET A 223 -9.42 -10.75 16.28
N ASN A 224 -10.33 -9.78 16.10
CA ASN A 224 -11.74 -9.99 15.76
C ASN A 224 -12.06 -9.51 14.32
N PHE A 225 -12.07 -10.40 13.33
CA PHE A 225 -12.29 -10.08 11.90
C PHE A 225 -13.65 -10.53 11.34
#